data_AF-A0A6G0Y3J4-F1
#
_entry.id   AF-A0A6G0Y3J4-F1
#
_cell.length_a   1.000
_cell.length_b   1.000
_cell.length_c   1.000
_cell.angle_alpha   90.00
_cell.angle_beta   90.00
_cell.angle_gamma   90.00
#
_symmetry.space_group_name_H-M   'P 1'
#
loop_
_entity.id
_entity.type
_entity.pdbx_description
1 polymer ?
#
loop_
_entity_poly.entity_id
_entity_poly.type
_entity_poly.pdbx_seq_one_letter_code
_entity_poly.pdbx_strand_id
1 'polypeptide(L)' 'MTIFCDVLQAKDLPAMDLSGTSDPYVRVTLLPDKKHRLDTKVKRRTLNPRWNETLYFQGRCINVLL' A
#
# COMPACT_ATOMS: atom_id res chain seq x y z
N MET A 1 -13.94 15.10 4.96
CA MET A 1 -13.23 14.12 5.81
C MET A 1 -12.12 13.48 4.98
N THR A 2 -10.88 13.44 5.47
CA THR A 2 -9.73 12.81 4.79
C THR A 2 -9.18 11.72 5.71
N ILE A 3 -8.94 10.54 5.18
CA ILE A 3 -8.31 9.43 5.92
C ILE A 3 -6.86 9.35 5.48
N PHE A 4 -5.93 9.44 6.43
CA PHE A 4 -4.51 9.23 6.21
C PHE A 4 -4.12 7.82 6.65
N CYS A 5 -3.27 7.15 5.87
CA CYS A 5 -2.77 5.82 6.12
C CYS A 5 -1.25 5.83 5.95
N ASP A 6 -0.53 5.66 7.05
CA ASP A 6 0.94 5.61 7.04
C ASP A 6 1.42 4.17 6.81
N VAL A 7 2.07 3.95 5.67
CA VAL A 7 2.72 2.69 5.35
C VAL A 7 4.20 2.80 5.70
N LEU A 8 4.58 2.25 6.85
CA LEU A 8 5.94 2.37 7.37
C LEU A 8 6.89 1.35 6.75
N GLN A 9 6.75 0.07 7.10
CA GLN A 9 7.66 -0.99 6.71
C GLN A 9 7.02 -2.38 6.78
N ALA A 10 7.65 -3.35 6.12
CA ALA A 10 7.43 -4.78 6.35
C ALA A 10 8.77 -5.45 6.67
N LYS A 11 8.71 -6.64 7.25
CA LYS A 11 9.88 -7.43 7.63
C LYS A 11 9.70 -8.88 7.20
N ASP A 12 10.83 -9.52 6.90
CA ASP A 12 10.92 -10.96 6.62
C ASP A 12 9.94 -11.44 5.55
N LEU A 13 9.79 -10.65 4.49
CA LEU A 13 8.97 -11.03 3.34
C LEU A 13 9.57 -12.26 2.64
N PRO A 14 8.73 -13.10 2.01
CA PRO A 14 9.23 -14.20 1.21
C PRO A 14 10.01 -13.69 -0.02
N ALA A 15 11.10 -14.39 -0.35
CA ALA A 15 11.81 -14.20 -1.61
C ALA A 15 11.03 -14.83 -2.75
N MET A 16 10.57 -14.01 -3.68
CA MET A 16 9.79 -14.45 -4.84
C MET A 16 10.62 -14.42 -6.14
N ASP A 17 11.74 -13.72 -6.14
CA ASP A 17 12.65 -13.63 -7.30
C ASP A 17 13.83 -14.59 -7.15
N LEU A 18 14.39 -15.02 -8.30
CA LEU A 18 15.60 -15.85 -8.37
C LEU A 18 16.82 -15.24 -7.65
N SER A 19 16.81 -13.92 -7.44
CA SER A 19 17.85 -13.19 -6.71
C SER A 19 17.86 -13.49 -5.19
N GLY A 20 16.88 -14.25 -4.69
CA GLY A 20 16.68 -14.46 -3.25
C GLY A 20 16.06 -13.26 -2.56
N THR A 21 15.48 -12.33 -3.32
CA THR A 21 14.78 -11.14 -2.79
C THR A 21 13.41 -10.97 -3.47
N SER A 22 12.76 -9.84 -3.24
CA SER A 22 11.49 -9.43 -3.86
C SER A 22 11.53 -7.93 -4.15
N ASP A 23 10.61 -7.46 -5.01
CA ASP A 23 10.36 -6.05 -5.30
C ASP A 23 9.01 -5.58 -4.71
N PRO A 24 8.86 -5.49 -3.37
CA PRO A 24 7.56 -5.27 -2.73
C PRO A 24 7.00 -3.85 -2.88
N TYR A 25 5.66 -3.76 -2.93
CA TYR A 25 4.85 -2.55 -2.77
C TYR A 25 3.56 -2.87 -1.99
N VAL A 26 2.90 -1.86 -1.43
CA VAL A 26 1.62 -1.99 -0.74
C VAL A 26 0.53 -1.29 -1.54
N ARG A 27 -0.61 -1.97 -1.69
CA ARG A 27 -1.84 -1.43 -2.26
C ARG A 27 -2.90 -1.32 -1.18
N VAL A 28 -3.41 -0.12 -0.95
CA VAL A 28 -4.46 0.18 0.02
C VAL A 28 -5.78 0.47 -0.69
N THR A 29 -6.88 0.00 -0.11
CA THR A 29 -8.25 0.16 -0.64
C THR A 29 -9.20 0.39 0.53
N LEU A 30 -10.14 1.32 0.39
CA LEU A 30 -11.18 1.53 1.39
C LEU A 30 -12.44 0.76 1.01
N LEU A 31 -12.77 -0.27 1.78
CA LEU A 31 -13.98 -1.05 1.56
C LEU A 31 -15.24 -0.22 1.91
N PRO A 32 -16.36 -0.42 1.20
CA PRO A 32 -16.60 -1.45 0.17
C PRO A 32 -16.08 -1.10 -1.22
N ASP A 33 -15.55 0.11 -1.43
CA ASP A 33 -15.10 0.60 -2.73
C ASP A 33 -13.78 -0.04 -3.17
N LYS A 34 -13.87 -1.02 -4.05
CA LYS A 34 -12.69 -1.73 -4.60
C LYS A 34 -12.00 -0.97 -5.74
N LYS A 35 -12.58 0.12 -6.26
CA LYS A 35 -12.05 0.85 -7.42
C LYS A 35 -10.97 1.85 -7.02
N HIS A 36 -11.17 2.56 -5.91
CA HIS A 36 -10.20 3.53 -5.42
C HIS A 36 -9.06 2.83 -4.67
N ARG A 37 -7.90 2.81 -5.30
CA ARG A 37 -6.69 2.14 -4.80
C ARG A 37 -5.53 3.13 -4.80
N LEU A 38 -4.74 3.08 -3.76
CA LEU A 38 -3.50 3.84 -3.65
C LEU A 38 -2.36 2.86 -3.43
N ASP A 39 -1.29 3.01 -4.21
CA ASP A 39 -0.14 2.13 -4.17
C ASP A 39 1.07 2.94 -3.65
N THR A 40 1.91 2.30 -2.84
CA THR A 40 3.22 2.86 -2.49
C THR A 40 4.22 2.70 -3.64
N LYS A 41 5.39 3.33 -3.53
CA LYS A 41 6.50 3.02 -4.41
C LYS A 41 6.96 1.56 -4.25
N VAL A 42 7.42 0.98 -5.35
CA VAL A 42 8.12 -0.31 -5.35
C VAL A 42 9.49 -0.15 -4.71
N LYS A 43 9.82 -0.99 -3.74
CA LYS A 43 11.17 -1.09 -3.17
C LYS A 43 11.86 -2.29 -3.80
N ARG A 44 12.99 -2.08 -4.46
CA ARG A 44 13.66 -3.14 -5.22
C ARG A 44 14.55 -4.00 -4.33
N ARG A 45 14.61 -5.30 -4.63
CA ARG A 45 15.53 -6.29 -4.10
C ARG A 45 15.65 -6.27 -2.57
N THR A 46 14.51 -6.32 -1.89
CA THR A 46 14.48 -6.30 -0.42
C THR A 46 13.35 -7.14 0.15
N LEU A 47 13.66 -7.87 1.22
CA LEU A 47 12.67 -8.58 2.03
C LEU A 47 12.22 -7.78 3.27
N ASN A 48 12.85 -6.62 3.49
CA ASN A 48 12.61 -5.73 4.62
C ASN A 48 12.38 -4.29 4.13
N PRO A 49 11.34 -4.04 3.30
CA PRO A 49 11.11 -2.73 2.71
C PRO A 49 10.71 -1.71 3.77
N ARG A 50 11.22 -0.49 3.61
CA ARG A 50 10.73 0.72 4.30
C ARG A 50 10.15 1.68 3.27
N TRP A 51 8.85 1.90 3.34
CA TRP A 51 8.15 2.87 2.49
C TRP A 51 8.20 4.25 3.12
N ASN A 52 7.77 4.36 4.38
CA ASN A 52 7.56 5.64 5.07
C ASN A 52 6.72 6.60 4.19
N GLU A 53 5.61 6.07 3.66
CA GLU A 53 4.72 6.79 2.74
C GLU A 53 3.35 6.96 3.40
N THR A 54 2.83 8.19 3.37
CA THR A 54 1.47 8.51 3.79
C THR A 54 0.55 8.53 2.57
N LEU A 55 -0.42 7.63 2.53
CA LEU A 55 -1.47 7.61 1.52
C LEU A 55 -2.71 8.31 2.09
N TYR A 56 -3.45 9.05 1.26
CA TYR A 56 -4.64 9.76 1.72
C TYR A 56 -5.85 9.51 0.83
N PHE A 57 -6.98 9.20 1.46
CA PHE A 57 -8.26 9.04 0.79
C PHE A 57 -9.16 10.24 1.11
N GLN A 58 -9.66 10.90 0.07
CA GLN A 58 -10.67 11.95 0.24
C GLN A 58 -12.04 11.29 0.38
N GLY A 59 -12.77 11.62 1.46
CA GLY A 59 -14.05 11.02 1.84
C GLY A 59 -15.23 11.29 0.91
N ARG A 60 -15.01 11.68 -0.35
CA ARG A 60 -16.07 11.78 -1.37
C ARG A 60 -16.55 10.41 -1.85
N CYS A 61 -15.75 9.35 -1.68
CA CYS A 61 -16.12 8.01 -2.17
C CYS A 61 -17.07 7.23 -1.23
N ILE A 62 -17.49 7.80 -0.10
CA ILE A 62 -18.49 7.18 0.81
C ILE A 62 -19.94 7.52 0.39
N ASN A 63 -20.14 8.53 -0.47
CA ASN A 63 -21.46 9.03 -0.87
C ASN A 63 -22.13 8.27 -2.04
N VAL A 64 -21.80 6.99 -2.28
CA VAL A 64 -22.54 6.17 -3.27
C VAL A 64 -23.62 5.30 -2.60
N LEU A 65 -23.83 5.45 -1.28
CA LEU A 65 -24.83 4.70 -0.51
C LEU A 65 -25.62 5.55 0.50
N LEU A 66 -25.64 6.88 0.35
CA LEU A 66 -26.63 7.75 1.01
C LEU A 66 -27.56 8.36 -0.04
#